data_AF-A0AB39XCK9-F1
#
_entry.id   AF-A0AB39XCK9-F1
#
_cell.length_a   1.000
_cell.length_b   1.000
_cell.length_c   1.000
_cell.angle_alpha   90.00
_cell.angle_beta   90.00
_cell.angle_gamma   90.00
#
_symmetry.space_group_name_H-M   'P 1'
#
loop_
_entity.id
_entity.type
_entity.pdbx_description
1 polymer ?
#
loop_
_entity_poly.entity_id
_entity_poly.type
_entity_poly.pdbx_seq_one_letter_code
_entity_poly.pdbx_strand_id
1 'polypeptide(L)'
;MSDLDLSKLNDKNPSHWTESGEPSLAAVKAIVGRAVTREEVRATGRMRNKPPATKPAVDRARLIAETALAVQEQIQKIAKLKAQVKEKNAAFAAVHAELMRVTPPPSVEEGIREHLRRTAEHAAAGNVAVPVEFKPASKLDAIMQGAPRRGAHDVTGNTRRVRGLLR
;
A
#
# COMPACT_ATOMS: atom_id res chain seq x y z
N MET A 1 -5.98 -42.18 -42.71
CA MET A 1 -6.57 -41.49 -41.54
C MET A 1 -5.42 -40.95 -40.73
N SER A 2 -5.46 -39.68 -40.30
CA SER A 2 -4.39 -39.10 -39.48
C SER A 2 -4.49 -39.67 -38.05
N ASP A 3 -3.56 -40.55 -37.68
CA ASP A 3 -3.49 -41.18 -36.36
C ASP A 3 -2.96 -40.19 -35.31
N LEU A 4 -3.82 -39.26 -34.91
CA LEU A 4 -3.61 -38.41 -33.75
C LEU A 4 -4.17 -39.11 -32.51
N ASP A 5 -3.28 -39.58 -31.65
CA ASP A 5 -3.68 -40.15 -30.36
C ASP A 5 -4.13 -39.04 -29.39
N LEU A 6 -5.45 -38.84 -29.36
CA LEU A 6 -6.13 -37.85 -28.53
C LEU A 6 -6.65 -38.42 -27.21
N SER A 7 -6.29 -39.66 -26.85
CA SER A 7 -6.72 -40.33 -25.61
C SER A 7 -6.30 -39.60 -24.33
N LYS A 8 -5.21 -38.83 -24.39
CA LYS A 8 -4.65 -38.07 -23.26
C LYS A 8 -5.38 -36.75 -22.97
N LEU A 9 -6.39 -36.38 -23.77
CA LEU A 9 -7.20 -35.20 -23.51
C LEU A 9 -8.17 -35.43 -22.33
N ASN A 10 -7.93 -34.74 -21.23
CA ASN A 10 -8.82 -34.74 -20.07
C ASN A 10 -10.11 -33.91 -20.31
N ASP A 11 -11.28 -34.57 -20.35
CA ASP A 11 -12.62 -33.96 -20.48
C ASP A 11 -12.97 -32.98 -19.35
N LYS A 12 -12.36 -33.14 -18.16
CA LYS A 12 -12.58 -32.27 -17.00
C LYS A 12 -11.76 -30.97 -17.06
N ASN A 13 -10.67 -30.94 -17.84
CA ASN A 13 -9.83 -29.76 -17.92
C ASN A 13 -10.35 -28.78 -18.99
N PRO A 14 -10.90 -27.61 -18.62
CA PRO A 14 -11.47 -26.68 -19.60
C PRO A 14 -10.42 -26.13 -20.58
N SER A 15 -9.12 -26.11 -20.26
CA SER A 15 -8.09 -25.61 -21.19
C SER A 15 -7.82 -26.56 -22.36
N HIS A 16 -8.25 -27.81 -22.25
CA HIS A 16 -8.10 -28.82 -23.32
C HIS A 16 -9.15 -28.68 -24.41
N TRP A 17 -10.18 -27.87 -24.19
CA TRP A 17 -11.34 -27.77 -25.06
C TRP A 17 -11.60 -26.32 -25.41
N THR A 18 -12.11 -26.11 -26.61
CA THR A 18 -12.63 -24.81 -27.05
C THR A 18 -14.06 -24.62 -26.57
N GLU A 19 -14.59 -23.41 -26.68
CA GLU A 19 -15.97 -23.09 -26.27
C GLU A 19 -17.02 -23.91 -27.06
N SER A 20 -16.69 -24.33 -28.28
CA SER A 20 -17.52 -25.22 -29.11
C SER A 20 -17.40 -26.71 -28.75
N GLY A 21 -16.53 -27.09 -27.80
CA GLY A 21 -16.31 -28.49 -27.41
C GLY A 21 -15.32 -29.27 -28.27
N GLU A 22 -14.72 -28.65 -29.30
CA GLU A 22 -13.61 -29.23 -30.06
C GLU A 22 -12.30 -29.17 -29.24
N PRO A 23 -11.34 -30.11 -29.43
CA PRO A 23 -10.03 -30.06 -28.77
C PRO A 23 -9.28 -28.76 -29.05
N SER A 24 -8.60 -28.22 -28.04
CA SER A 24 -7.75 -27.03 -28.18
C SER A 24 -6.45 -27.37 -28.93
N LEU A 25 -6.08 -26.58 -29.95
CA LEU A 25 -4.83 -26.77 -30.69
C LEU A 25 -3.60 -26.72 -29.78
N ALA A 26 -3.62 -25.86 -28.75
CA ALA A 26 -2.54 -25.75 -27.78
C ALA A 26 -2.39 -27.03 -26.94
N ALA A 27 -3.52 -27.63 -26.52
CA ALA A 27 -3.52 -28.87 -25.76
C ALA A 27 -3.09 -30.06 -26.62
N VAL A 28 -3.56 -30.14 -27.87
CA VAL A 28 -3.14 -31.17 -28.82
C VAL A 28 -1.65 -31.05 -29.13
N LYS A 29 -1.13 -29.84 -29.37
CA LYS A 29 0.31 -29.60 -29.57
C LYS A 29 1.13 -30.06 -28.35
N ALA A 30 0.65 -29.84 -27.13
CA ALA A 30 1.34 -30.27 -25.92
C ALA A 30 1.39 -31.81 -25.78
N ILE A 31 0.38 -32.51 -26.28
CA ILE A 31 0.30 -33.98 -26.23
C ILE A 31 1.15 -34.63 -27.34
N VAL A 32 1.07 -34.09 -28.55
CA VAL A 32 1.66 -34.68 -29.76
C VAL A 32 3.09 -34.17 -29.97
N GLY A 33 3.46 -33.04 -29.39
CA GLY A 33 4.81 -32.46 -29.47
C GLY A 33 5.12 -31.76 -30.81
N ARG A 34 4.16 -31.70 -31.75
CA ARG A 34 4.31 -31.00 -33.04
C ARG A 34 3.18 -29.99 -33.28
N ALA A 35 3.39 -29.09 -34.25
CA ALA A 35 2.31 -28.28 -34.77
C ALA A 35 1.25 -29.16 -35.44
N VAL A 36 -0.02 -28.93 -35.12
CA VAL A 36 -1.18 -29.67 -35.63
C VAL A 36 -2.17 -28.66 -36.19
N THR A 37 -2.73 -28.94 -37.36
CA THR A 37 -3.73 -28.08 -37.99
C THR A 37 -5.13 -28.35 -37.44
N ARG A 38 -6.05 -27.40 -37.60
CA ARG A 38 -7.44 -27.59 -37.15
C ARG A 38 -8.16 -28.69 -37.91
N GLU A 39 -7.81 -28.90 -39.18
CA GLU A 39 -8.35 -29.96 -40.02
C GLU A 39 -7.92 -31.35 -39.54
N GLU A 40 -6.65 -31.51 -39.18
CA GLU A 40 -6.12 -32.74 -38.58
C GLU A 40 -6.83 -33.09 -37.26
N VAL A 41 -7.10 -32.10 -36.41
CA VAL A 41 -7.87 -32.32 -35.17
C VAL A 41 -9.32 -32.70 -35.48
N ARG A 42 -9.96 -32.04 -36.43
CA ARG A 42 -11.34 -32.36 -36.84
C ARG A 42 -11.47 -33.75 -37.46
N ALA A 43 -10.46 -34.19 -38.21
CA ALA A 43 -10.41 -35.52 -38.81
C ALA A 43 -10.47 -36.66 -37.77
N THR A 44 -10.09 -36.40 -36.52
CA THR A 44 -10.21 -37.37 -35.41
C THR A 44 -11.64 -37.55 -34.90
N GLY A 45 -12.54 -36.61 -35.19
CA GLY A 45 -13.93 -36.62 -34.68
C GLY A 45 -14.07 -36.51 -33.15
N ARG A 46 -12.98 -36.29 -32.41
CA ARG A 46 -13.02 -36.20 -30.95
C ARG A 46 -13.73 -34.92 -30.52
N MET A 47 -14.79 -35.07 -29.72
CA MET A 47 -15.53 -33.97 -29.09
C MET A 47 -15.58 -34.16 -27.58
N ARG A 48 -15.75 -33.06 -26.85
CA ARG A 48 -15.94 -33.11 -25.39
C ARG A 48 -17.29 -33.77 -25.07
N ASN A 49 -17.27 -34.78 -24.21
CA ASN A 49 -18.46 -35.54 -23.81
C ASN A 49 -19.53 -34.73 -23.04
N LYS A 50 -19.22 -33.52 -22.58
CA LYS A 50 -20.16 -32.63 -21.88
C LYS A 50 -20.03 -31.20 -22.38
N PRO A 51 -21.15 -30.49 -22.63
CA PRO A 51 -21.10 -29.09 -22.99
C PRO A 51 -20.42 -28.30 -21.86
N PRO A 52 -19.57 -27.29 -22.19
CA PRO A 52 -19.01 -26.42 -21.18
C PRO A 52 -20.14 -25.71 -20.42
N ALA A 53 -20.00 -25.59 -19.10
CA ALA A 53 -20.91 -24.77 -18.31
C ALA A 53 -20.86 -23.33 -18.87
N THR A 54 -22.02 -22.81 -19.25
CA THR A 54 -22.17 -21.42 -19.70
C THR A 54 -21.68 -20.50 -18.59
N LYS A 55 -20.68 -19.68 -18.88
CA LYS A 55 -20.22 -18.66 -17.95
C LYS A 55 -21.36 -17.64 -17.77
N PRO A 56 -21.67 -17.20 -16.54
CA PRO A 56 -22.66 -16.14 -16.35
C PRO A 56 -22.20 -14.89 -17.09
N ALA A 57 -23.11 -14.28 -17.86
CA ALA A 57 -22.84 -13.02 -18.52
C ALA A 57 -22.64 -11.94 -17.45
N VAL A 58 -21.42 -11.44 -17.32
CA VAL A 58 -21.10 -10.35 -16.40
C VAL A 58 -21.34 -9.03 -17.11
N ASP A 59 -22.31 -8.25 -16.63
CA ASP A 59 -22.55 -6.90 -17.12
C ASP A 59 -21.48 -5.94 -16.56
N ARG A 60 -20.40 -5.80 -17.32
CA ARG A 60 -19.27 -4.95 -16.97
C ARG A 60 -19.66 -3.47 -16.90
N ALA A 61 -20.64 -3.03 -17.69
CA ALA A 61 -21.06 -1.63 -17.70
C ALA A 61 -21.70 -1.26 -16.35
N ARG A 62 -22.52 -2.14 -15.80
CA ARG A 62 -23.11 -1.96 -14.47
C ARG A 62 -22.05 -1.91 -13.37
N LEU A 63 -21.07 -2.82 -13.38
CA LEU A 63 -19.99 -2.81 -12.39
C LEU A 63 -19.14 -1.53 -12.45
N ILE A 64 -18.87 -1.01 -13.64
CA ILE A 64 -18.15 0.26 -13.83
C ILE A 64 -18.99 1.43 -13.26
N ALA A 65 -20.31 1.44 -13.49
CA ALA A 65 -21.18 2.48 -12.95
C ALA A 65 -21.26 2.45 -11.41
N GLU A 66 -21.39 1.26 -10.81
CA GLU A 66 -21.44 1.11 -9.36
C GLU A 66 -20.13 1.55 -8.69
N THR A 67 -19.00 1.18 -9.28
CA THR A 67 -17.68 1.61 -8.78
C THR A 67 -17.43 3.11 -8.94
N ALA A 68 -17.86 3.71 -10.04
CA ALA A 68 -17.74 5.16 -10.26
C ALA A 68 -18.56 5.95 -9.23
N LEU A 69 -19.78 5.52 -8.92
CA LEU A 69 -20.62 6.15 -7.88
C LEU A 69 -19.97 6.07 -6.50
N ALA A 70 -19.43 4.90 -6.12
CA ALA A 70 -18.74 4.73 -4.85
C ALA A 70 -17.52 5.66 -4.72
N VAL A 71 -16.73 5.83 -5.80
CA VAL A 71 -15.60 6.76 -5.82
C VAL A 71 -16.06 8.20 -5.64
N GLN A 72 -17.15 8.59 -6.30
CA GLN A 72 -17.69 9.95 -6.21
C GLN A 72 -18.16 10.29 -4.78
N GLU A 73 -18.81 9.35 -4.09
CA GLU A 73 -19.18 9.53 -2.67
C GLU A 73 -17.96 9.71 -1.75
N GLN A 74 -16.88 8.97 -2.00
CA GLN A 74 -15.64 9.10 -1.23
C GLN A 74 -14.97 10.45 -1.45
N ILE A 75 -14.94 10.94 -2.70
CA ILE A 75 -14.43 12.28 -3.02
C ILE A 75 -15.21 13.36 -2.26
N GLN A 76 -16.55 13.25 -2.21
CA GLN A 76 -17.38 14.19 -1.46
C GLN A 76 -17.11 14.14 0.05
N LYS A 77 -16.93 12.93 0.64
CA LYS A 77 -16.56 12.78 2.06
C LYS A 77 -15.21 13.44 2.36
N ILE A 78 -14.21 13.23 1.52
CA ILE A 78 -12.88 13.85 1.67
C ILE A 78 -12.98 15.37 1.57
N ALA A 79 -13.78 15.90 0.64
CA ALA A 79 -13.98 17.34 0.51
C ALA A 79 -14.59 17.96 1.78
N LYS A 80 -15.58 17.30 2.39
CA LYS A 80 -16.18 17.73 3.68
C LYS A 80 -15.16 17.70 4.82
N LEU A 81 -14.37 16.63 4.93
CA LEU A 81 -13.32 16.54 5.96
C LEU A 81 -12.24 17.62 5.79
N LYS A 82 -11.83 17.92 4.56
CA LYS A 82 -10.89 19.00 4.27
C LYS A 82 -11.44 20.37 4.71
N ALA A 83 -12.72 20.64 4.48
CA ALA A 83 -13.36 21.87 4.94
C ALA A 83 -13.33 21.99 6.47
N GLN A 84 -13.67 20.91 7.19
CA GLN A 84 -13.61 20.87 8.66
C GLN A 84 -12.20 21.09 9.20
N VAL A 85 -11.18 20.48 8.58
CA VAL A 85 -9.78 20.68 8.97
C VAL A 85 -9.34 22.13 8.72
N LYS A 86 -9.74 22.73 7.60
CA LYS A 86 -9.43 24.13 7.30
C LYS A 86 -10.00 25.08 8.36
N GLU A 87 -11.25 24.86 8.78
CA GLU A 87 -11.90 25.64 9.83
C GLU A 87 -11.18 25.50 11.18
N LYS A 88 -10.87 24.27 11.59
CA LYS A 88 -10.11 24.01 12.82
C LYS A 88 -8.70 24.63 12.79
N ASN A 89 -8.02 24.56 11.65
CA ASN A 89 -6.71 25.16 11.48
C ASN A 89 -6.77 26.70 11.56
N ALA A 90 -7.82 27.32 11.03
CA ALA A 90 -8.03 28.77 11.17
C ALA A 90 -8.24 29.17 12.64
N ALA A 91 -9.05 28.41 13.38
CA ALA A 91 -9.24 28.63 14.82
C ALA A 91 -7.93 28.45 15.60
N PHE A 92 -7.16 27.41 15.30
CA PHE A 92 -5.85 27.19 15.93
C PHE A 92 -4.86 28.32 15.62
N ALA A 93 -4.84 28.82 14.38
CA ALA A 93 -4.00 29.95 13.99
C ALA A 93 -4.35 31.23 14.76
N ALA A 94 -5.65 31.49 14.98
CA ALA A 94 -6.12 32.62 15.78
C ALA A 94 -5.69 32.50 17.26
N VAL A 95 -5.85 31.30 17.86
CA VAL A 95 -5.38 31.03 19.23
C VAL A 95 -3.85 31.18 19.34
N HIS A 96 -3.11 30.68 18.35
CA HIS A 96 -1.66 30.83 18.31
C HIS A 96 -1.26 32.31 18.19
N ALA A 97 -1.97 33.12 17.40
CA ALA A 97 -1.71 34.56 17.30
C ALA A 97 -1.93 35.28 18.63
N GLU A 98 -3.01 34.98 19.35
CA GLU A 98 -3.25 35.53 20.70
C GLU A 98 -2.19 35.06 21.71
N LEU A 99 -1.80 33.78 21.66
CA LEU A 99 -0.73 33.26 22.53
C LEU A 99 0.60 33.99 22.29
N MET A 100 0.96 34.23 21.03
CA MET A 100 2.18 34.97 20.68
C MET A 100 2.11 36.45 21.08
N ARG A 101 0.90 37.00 21.21
CA ARG A 101 0.68 38.37 21.71
C ARG A 101 0.86 38.46 23.23
N VAL A 102 0.32 37.48 23.97
CA VAL A 102 0.39 37.45 25.45
C VAL A 102 1.77 36.97 25.93
N THR A 103 2.33 35.99 25.23
CA THR A 103 3.60 35.36 25.58
C THR A 103 4.48 35.32 24.33
N PRO A 104 5.09 36.45 23.95
CA PRO A 104 6.03 36.45 22.84
C PRO A 104 7.18 35.49 23.13
N PRO A 105 7.77 34.87 22.10
CA PRO A 105 8.93 34.02 22.28
C PRO A 105 10.04 34.84 22.92
N PRO A 106 10.76 34.28 23.91
CA PRO A 106 11.82 35.00 24.60
C PRO A 106 12.87 35.45 23.60
N SER A 107 13.32 36.69 23.75
CA SER A 107 14.42 37.22 22.98
C SER A 107 15.71 36.45 23.29
N VAL A 108 16.67 36.51 22.36
CA VAL A 108 17.98 35.87 22.56
C VAL A 108 18.67 36.41 23.82
N GLU A 109 18.52 37.70 24.11
CA GLU A 109 19.07 38.32 25.33
C GLU A 109 18.41 37.78 26.60
N GLU A 110 17.09 37.58 26.61
CA GLU A 110 16.38 36.98 27.74
C GLU A 110 16.82 35.53 27.95
N GLY A 111 17.00 34.77 26.86
CA GLY A 111 17.55 33.42 26.92
C GLY A 111 18.96 33.38 27.50
N ILE A 112 19.83 34.32 27.13
CA ILE A 112 21.19 34.44 27.67
C ILE A 112 21.15 34.83 29.16
N ARG A 113 20.31 35.81 29.55
CA ARG A 113 20.18 36.24 30.95
C ARG A 113 19.65 35.11 31.83
N GLU A 114 18.64 34.38 31.35
CA GLU A 114 18.08 33.24 32.08
C GLU A 114 19.10 32.09 32.17
N HIS A 115 19.83 31.81 31.09
CA HIS A 115 20.90 30.83 31.10
C HIS A 115 21.99 31.19 32.13
N LEU A 116 22.49 32.43 32.11
CA LEU A 116 23.49 32.93 33.08
C LEU A 116 22.97 32.91 34.53
N ARG A 117 21.68 33.20 34.73
CA ARG A 117 21.05 33.08 36.05
C ARG A 117 21.01 31.64 36.54
N ARG A 118 20.57 30.71 35.69
CA ARG A 118 20.52 29.27 36.03
C ARG A 118 21.92 28.72 36.27
N THR A 119 22.93 29.10 35.48
CA THR A 119 24.31 28.68 35.71
C THR A 119 24.88 29.24 37.01
N ALA A 120 24.55 30.49 37.39
CA ALA A 120 24.93 31.06 38.66
C ALA A 120 24.23 30.36 39.85
N GLU A 121 22.94 30.05 39.74
CA GLU A 121 22.18 29.29 40.76
C GLU A 121 22.73 27.86 40.92
N HIS A 122 23.08 27.19 39.81
CA HIS A 122 23.71 25.87 39.82
C HIS A 122 25.12 25.89 40.43
N ALA A 123 25.92 26.92 40.13
CA ALA A 123 27.24 27.11 40.73
C ALA A 123 27.16 27.41 42.24
N ALA A 124 26.20 28.24 42.65
CA ALA A 124 25.94 28.54 44.06
C ALA A 124 25.44 27.31 44.85
N ALA A 125 24.75 26.38 44.20
CA ALA A 125 24.35 25.10 44.77
C ALA A 125 25.49 24.06 44.86
N GLY A 126 26.74 24.46 44.57
CA GLY A 126 27.93 23.60 44.71
C GLY A 126 28.10 22.56 43.59
N ASN A 127 27.23 22.56 42.58
CA ASN A 127 27.33 21.69 41.42
C ASN A 127 28.18 22.36 40.33
N VAL A 128 29.52 22.25 40.43
CA VAL A 128 30.41 22.67 39.33
C VAL A 128 30.33 21.64 38.20
N ALA A 129 29.30 21.75 37.37
CA ALA A 129 29.22 21.04 36.11
C ALA A 129 29.66 21.98 34.98
N VAL A 130 30.52 21.46 34.10
CA VAL A 130 31.04 22.07 32.87
C VAL A 130 30.00 22.99 32.21
N PRO A 131 30.38 24.21 31.73
CA PRO A 131 29.44 25.14 31.11
C PRO A 131 28.61 24.43 30.03
N VAL A 132 27.30 24.38 30.22
CA VAL A 132 26.39 23.81 29.23
C VAL A 132 26.35 24.79 28.06
N GLU A 133 26.98 24.45 26.93
CA GLU A 133 26.91 25.25 25.71
C GLU A 133 25.46 25.58 25.36
N PHE A 134 25.16 26.87 25.23
CA PHE A 134 23.89 27.31 24.68
C PHE A 134 23.83 26.89 23.21
N LYS A 135 23.15 25.77 22.93
CA LYS A 135 22.83 25.33 21.57
C LYS A 135 21.44 25.83 21.23
N PRO A 136 21.29 26.94 20.49
CA PRO A 136 20.00 27.33 19.95
C PRO A 136 19.64 26.32 18.86
N ALA A 137 19.04 25.19 19.25
CA ALA A 137 18.50 24.25 18.28
C ALA A 137 17.41 24.97 17.50
N SER A 138 17.59 25.11 16.18
CA SER A 138 16.50 25.53 15.31
C SER A 138 15.33 24.55 15.52
N LYS A 139 14.07 25.01 15.40
CA LYS A 139 12.89 24.11 15.50
C LYS A 139 13.02 22.88 14.59
N LEU A 140 13.77 23.00 13.49
CA LEU A 140 14.09 21.93 12.54
C LEU A 140 15.00 20.86 13.15
N ASP A 141 16.01 21.24 13.93
CA ASP A 141 16.91 20.30 14.60
C ASP A 141 16.21 19.49 15.70
N ALA A 142 15.32 20.13 16.46
CA ALA A 142 14.53 19.43 17.49
C ALA A 142 13.58 18.39 16.87
N ILE A 143 12.99 18.70 15.71
CA ILE A 143 12.15 17.76 14.95
C ILE A 143 12.99 16.62 14.37
N MET A 144 14.19 16.91 13.84
CA MET A 144 15.09 15.88 13.29
C MET A 144 15.68 14.95 14.35
N GLN A 145 15.85 15.41 15.59
CA GLN A 145 16.29 14.59 16.72
C GLN A 145 15.16 13.76 17.36
N GLY A 146 13.93 14.29 17.38
CA GLY A 146 12.75 13.59 17.92
C GLY A 146 12.06 12.66 16.92
N ALA A 147 12.38 12.76 15.63
CA ALA A 147 11.86 11.84 14.62
C ALA A 147 12.43 10.43 14.85
N PRO A 148 11.59 9.38 14.96
CA PRO A 148 12.09 8.01 14.99
C PRO A 148 12.90 7.78 13.73
N ARG A 149 14.21 7.51 13.88
CA ARG A 149 15.10 7.16 12.78
C ARG A 149 14.52 5.94 12.08
N ARG A 150 13.77 6.17 11.01
CA ARG A 150 13.28 5.14 10.08
C ARG A 150 14.51 4.51 9.46
N GLY A 151 15.03 3.44 10.06
CA GLY A 151 16.25 2.80 9.57
C GLY A 151 17.00 1.91 10.55
N ALA A 152 16.64 1.85 11.83
CA ALA A 152 17.10 0.76 12.68
C ALA A 152 16.31 -0.52 12.29
N HIS A 153 16.76 -1.17 11.22
CA HIS A 153 16.48 -2.58 11.02
C HIS A 153 16.89 -3.30 12.30
N ASP A 154 15.96 -4.03 12.91
CA ASP A 154 16.26 -5.07 13.89
C ASP A 154 17.20 -6.10 13.24
N VAL A 155 18.51 -5.89 13.40
CA VAL A 155 19.56 -6.87 13.07
C VAL A 155 19.78 -7.81 14.27
N THR A 156 18.77 -8.02 15.11
CA THR A 156 18.79 -9.05 16.15
C THR A 156 17.49 -9.85 16.16
N GLY A 157 17.42 -10.78 15.20
CA GLY A 157 16.90 -12.13 15.38
C GLY A 157 15.56 -12.31 16.09
N ASN A 158 14.45 -12.21 15.36
CA ASN A 158 13.34 -13.16 15.54
C ASN A 158 12.42 -13.23 14.30
N THR A 159 12.96 -13.66 13.16
CA THR A 159 12.13 -14.14 12.04
C THR A 159 11.57 -15.52 12.39
N ARG A 160 10.54 -15.58 13.25
CA ARG A 160 9.71 -16.77 13.39
C ARG A 160 8.83 -16.87 12.14
N ARG A 161 9.22 -17.80 11.27
CA ARG A 161 8.50 -18.30 10.10
C ARG A 161 6.99 -18.40 10.36
N VAL A 162 6.19 -17.56 9.70
CA VAL A 162 4.80 -17.90 9.38
C VAL A 162 4.81 -18.45 7.95
N ARG A 163 5.11 -19.74 7.85
CA ARG A 163 4.88 -20.53 6.64
C ARG A 163 3.90 -21.62 7.03
N GLY A 164 2.62 -21.42 6.72
CA GLY A 164 1.58 -22.41 6.97
C GLY A 164 0.23 -21.80 7.26
N LEU A 165 -0.43 -21.26 6.25
CA LEU A 165 -1.88 -21.13 6.16
C LEU A 165 -2.23 -21.08 4.68
N LEU A 166 -2.18 -22.25 4.03
CA LEU A 166 -2.82 -22.58 2.76
C LEU A 166 -2.68 -24.10 2.56
N ARG A 167 -3.50 -24.84 3.31
CA ARG A 167 -4.13 -26.11 2.92
C ARG A 167 -5.44 -26.22 3.66
#